data_AF-A0A532UPA5-F1
#
_entry.id   AF-A0A532UPA5-F1
#
_cell.length_a   1.000
_cell.length_b   1.000
_cell.length_c   1.000
_cell.angle_alpha   90.00
_cell.angle_beta   90.00
_cell.angle_gamma   90.00
#
_symmetry.space_group_name_H-M   'P 1'
#
loop_
_entity.id
_entity.type
_entity.pdbx_description
1 polymer ?
#
loop_
_entity_poly.entity_id
_entity_poly.type
_entity_poly.pdbx_seq_one_letter_code
_entity_poly.pdbx_strand_id
1 'polypeptide(L)'
;MTLSRQQKITTILLALCWPALFVFTHIPIPQVIRRAGVSDKSLHFLAYLILAFLLWFAAGAGKRVNWRKTTPWWVLLIILAYGILDEWSQGYVAGRSSDILDFVADLAGTITGLILFSVFTFWPAGLLVTAAVIFVMTNVAQKNLAELLPVASAAFHLFAYAIFTMLWVQCIDLFSPGTRPRRTKAKWVKAALAGPVVLLLTVKLFSVILGKEFALPDMAISIGAIVAVVAAICLSAPFNKTQDLQGQNSGP
;
A
#
# COMPACT_ATOMS: atom_id res chain seq x y z
N MET A 1 7.61 -27.71 -1.89
CA MET A 1 8.25 -26.39 -2.01
C MET A 1 7.73 -25.48 -0.91
N THR A 2 8.59 -24.90 -0.07
CA THR A 2 8.17 -23.97 0.98
C THR A 2 7.98 -22.57 0.40
N LEU A 3 6.78 -22.00 0.53
CA LEU A 3 6.49 -20.64 0.07
C LEU A 3 7.30 -19.60 0.89
N SER A 4 7.78 -18.55 0.22
CA SER A 4 8.45 -17.45 0.91
C SER A 4 7.49 -16.71 1.84
N ARG A 5 8.01 -16.02 2.88
CA ARG A 5 7.17 -15.22 3.79
C ARG A 5 6.34 -14.18 3.04
N GLN A 6 6.91 -13.54 2.02
CA GLN A 6 6.22 -12.56 1.18
C GLN A 6 5.05 -13.21 0.43
N GLN A 7 5.28 -14.37 -0.18
CA GLN A 7 4.23 -15.11 -0.90
C GLN A 7 3.08 -15.49 0.02
N LYS A 8 3.38 -16.02 1.21
CA LYS A 8 2.35 -16.39 2.19
C LYS A 8 1.47 -15.18 2.53
N ILE A 9 2.10 -14.04 2.83
CA ILE A 9 1.37 -12.80 3.15
C ILE A 9 0.53 -12.35 1.96
N THR A 10 1.10 -12.27 0.76
CA THR A 10 0.35 -11.83 -0.43
C THR A 10 -0.76 -12.78 -0.82
N THR A 11 -0.58 -14.10 -0.64
CA THR A 11 -1.62 -15.08 -0.90
C THR A 11 -2.77 -14.97 0.09
N ILE A 12 -2.49 -14.77 1.39
CA ILE A 12 -3.52 -14.53 2.39
C ILE A 12 -4.27 -13.23 2.08
N LEU A 13 -3.54 -12.15 1.80
CA LEU A 13 -4.14 -10.87 1.44
C LEU A 13 -4.97 -10.98 0.16
N LEU A 14 -4.48 -11.68 -0.87
CA LEU A 14 -5.24 -11.92 -2.10
C LEU A 14 -6.54 -12.68 -1.83
N ALA A 15 -6.49 -13.74 -1.03
CA ALA A 15 -7.65 -14.55 -0.67
C ALA A 15 -8.72 -13.75 0.11
N LEU A 16 -8.31 -12.71 0.85
CA LEU A 16 -9.24 -11.82 1.56
C LEU A 16 -9.71 -10.64 0.70
N CYS A 17 -8.79 -9.99 -0.02
CA CYS A 17 -9.06 -8.80 -0.80
C CYS A 17 -9.89 -9.08 -2.05
N TRP A 18 -9.72 -10.23 -2.69
CA TRP A 18 -10.44 -10.53 -3.93
C TRP A 18 -11.95 -10.70 -3.70
N PRO A 19 -12.43 -11.54 -2.74
CA PRO A 19 -13.85 -11.59 -2.44
C PRO A 19 -14.39 -10.26 -1.91
N ALA A 20 -13.60 -9.53 -1.12
CA ALA A 20 -14.00 -8.21 -0.64
C ALA A 20 -14.19 -7.22 -1.80
N LEU A 21 -13.30 -7.24 -2.80
CA LEU A 21 -13.43 -6.42 -4.00
C LEU A 21 -14.74 -6.70 -4.72
N PHE A 22 -15.03 -7.99 -4.98
CA PHE A 22 -16.29 -8.41 -5.61
C PHE A 22 -17.51 -7.90 -4.84
N VAL A 23 -17.52 -8.02 -3.51
CA VAL A 23 -18.62 -7.51 -2.70
C VAL A 23 -18.73 -5.99 -2.81
N PHE A 24 -17.61 -5.26 -2.75
CA PHE A 24 -17.63 -3.79 -2.81
C PHE A 24 -18.05 -3.24 -4.17
N THR A 25 -17.69 -3.88 -5.28
CA THR A 25 -18.14 -3.49 -6.63
C THR A 25 -19.65 -3.70 -6.79
N HIS A 26 -20.20 -4.73 -6.16
CA HIS A 26 -21.63 -5.06 -6.23
C HIS A 26 -22.52 -4.29 -5.24
N ILE A 27 -21.96 -3.59 -4.25
CA ILE A 27 -22.76 -2.73 -3.37
C ILE A 27 -23.07 -1.43 -4.13
N PRO A 28 -24.35 -1.02 -4.28
CA PRO A 28 -24.70 0.29 -4.83
C PRO A 28 -24.04 1.41 -4.01
N ILE A 29 -23.38 2.37 -4.68
CA ILE A 29 -22.65 3.45 -3.99
C ILE A 29 -23.56 4.15 -2.97
N PRO A 30 -23.29 4.02 -1.66
CA PRO A 30 -24.07 4.68 -0.63
C PRO A 30 -24.09 6.19 -0.84
N GLN A 31 -25.22 6.85 -0.55
CA GLN A 31 -25.34 8.29 -0.78
C GLN A 31 -24.26 9.11 -0.06
N VAL A 32 -23.76 8.65 1.08
CA VAL A 32 -22.64 9.26 1.80
C VAL A 32 -21.35 9.29 0.99
N ILE A 33 -21.01 8.20 0.28
CA ILE A 33 -19.81 8.14 -0.59
C ILE A 33 -20.02 9.01 -1.83
N ARG A 34 -21.22 9.00 -2.40
CA ARG A 34 -21.57 9.87 -3.52
C ARG A 34 -21.47 11.36 -3.15
N ARG A 35 -21.92 11.74 -1.95
CA ARG A 35 -21.78 13.11 -1.41
C ARG A 35 -20.33 13.49 -1.13
N ALA A 36 -19.47 12.51 -0.86
CA ALA A 36 -18.04 12.73 -0.73
C ALA A 36 -17.34 12.98 -2.07
N GLY A 37 -18.03 12.79 -3.20
CA GLY A 37 -17.50 13.03 -4.55
C GLY A 37 -16.25 12.21 -4.87
N VAL A 38 -16.18 10.97 -4.36
CA VAL A 38 -15.10 10.05 -4.71
C VAL A 38 -15.30 9.61 -6.17
N SER A 39 -14.26 9.77 -6.99
CA SER A 39 -14.26 9.28 -8.37
C SER A 39 -14.26 7.75 -8.38
N ASP A 40 -15.35 7.16 -8.86
CA ASP A 40 -15.52 5.71 -8.99
C ASP A 40 -14.36 5.10 -9.80
N LYS A 41 -14.03 5.73 -10.93
CA LYS A 41 -12.92 5.35 -11.83
C LYS A 41 -11.56 5.30 -11.12
N SER A 42 -11.31 6.22 -10.18
CA SER A 42 -10.05 6.21 -9.42
C SER A 42 -10.01 5.08 -8.40
N LEU A 43 -11.15 4.70 -7.83
CA LEU A 43 -11.24 3.53 -6.95
C LEU A 43 -11.04 2.24 -7.74
N HIS A 44 -11.67 2.11 -8.91
CA HIS A 44 -11.49 1.00 -9.85
C HIS A 44 -10.02 0.83 -10.24
N PHE A 45 -9.39 1.90 -10.73
CA PHE A 45 -7.96 1.92 -11.04
C PHE A 45 -7.09 1.44 -9.85
N LEU A 46 -7.35 1.97 -8.65
CA LEU A 46 -6.56 1.65 -7.46
C LEU A 46 -6.79 0.21 -7.00
N ALA A 47 -8.02 -0.27 -7.04
CA ALA A 47 -8.39 -1.63 -6.66
C ALA A 47 -7.70 -2.67 -7.54
N TYR A 48 -7.73 -2.45 -8.86
CA TYR A 48 -7.09 -3.36 -9.81
C TYR A 48 -5.56 -3.25 -9.80
N LEU A 49 -5.00 -2.08 -9.47
CA LEU A 49 -3.57 -1.94 -9.17
C LEU A 49 -3.16 -2.80 -7.96
N ILE A 50 -3.95 -2.79 -6.88
CA ILE A 50 -3.72 -3.64 -5.69
C ILE A 50 -3.90 -5.12 -6.05
N LEU A 51 -4.93 -5.46 -6.81
CA LEU A 51 -5.20 -6.84 -7.24
C LEU A 51 -4.02 -7.38 -8.07
N ALA A 52 -3.51 -6.58 -9.01
CA ALA A 52 -2.32 -6.91 -9.80
C ALA A 52 -1.08 -7.10 -8.92
N PHE A 53 -0.89 -6.25 -7.91
CA PHE A 53 0.22 -6.39 -6.95
C PHE A 53 0.14 -7.73 -6.20
N LEU A 54 -1.03 -8.02 -5.62
CA LEU A 54 -1.24 -9.22 -4.82
C LEU A 54 -1.10 -10.49 -5.66
N LEU A 55 -1.73 -10.52 -6.84
CA LEU A 55 -1.68 -11.68 -7.73
C LEU A 55 -0.27 -11.93 -8.26
N TRP A 56 0.44 -10.88 -8.69
CA TRP A 56 1.80 -11.01 -9.19
C TRP A 56 2.75 -11.56 -8.12
N PHE A 57 2.74 -10.98 -6.91
CA PHE A 57 3.69 -11.38 -5.88
C PHE A 57 3.32 -12.67 -5.15
N ALA A 58 2.05 -13.08 -5.17
CA ALA A 58 1.64 -14.43 -4.79
C ALA A 58 2.26 -15.48 -5.74
N ALA A 59 2.22 -15.23 -7.06
CA ALA A 59 2.77 -16.14 -8.07
C ALA A 59 4.31 -16.08 -8.19
N GLY A 60 4.92 -14.91 -8.01
CA GLY A 60 6.30 -14.62 -8.44
C GLY A 60 7.38 -14.60 -7.35
N ALA A 61 7.06 -14.88 -6.09
CA ALA A 61 8.02 -14.91 -4.97
C ALA A 61 8.88 -13.64 -4.79
N GLY A 62 8.31 -12.46 -5.03
CA GLY A 62 9.01 -11.18 -4.84
C GLY A 62 9.91 -10.76 -6.01
N LYS A 63 9.92 -11.53 -7.12
CA LYS A 63 10.69 -11.22 -8.32
C LYS A 63 10.03 -10.12 -9.16
N ARG A 64 10.86 -9.41 -9.93
CA ARG A 64 10.39 -8.42 -10.92
C ARG A 64 9.65 -9.13 -12.06
N VAL A 65 8.69 -8.43 -12.66
CA VAL A 65 8.04 -8.84 -13.90
C VAL A 65 9.09 -8.98 -15.00
N ASN A 66 9.08 -10.13 -15.66
CA ASN A 66 9.89 -10.39 -16.84
C ASN A 66 8.95 -10.70 -18.01
N TRP A 67 8.80 -9.74 -18.91
CA TRP A 67 7.92 -9.81 -20.08
C TRP A 67 8.27 -10.93 -21.08
N ARG A 68 9.48 -11.50 -20.99
CA ARG A 68 9.88 -12.68 -21.79
C ARG A 68 9.25 -13.98 -21.30
N LYS A 69 8.68 -14.00 -20.09
CA LYS A 69 7.99 -15.17 -19.53
C LYS A 69 6.50 -15.07 -19.77
N THR A 70 5.80 -16.21 -19.69
CA THR A 70 4.34 -16.29 -19.85
C THR A 70 3.58 -15.85 -18.60
N THR A 71 4.20 -15.85 -17.41
CA THR A 71 3.55 -15.51 -16.13
C THR A 71 2.86 -14.13 -16.11
N PRO A 72 3.48 -13.02 -16.56
CA PRO A 72 2.82 -11.71 -16.54
C PRO A 72 1.60 -11.66 -17.46
N TRP A 73 1.64 -12.36 -18.59
CA TRP A 73 0.52 -12.46 -19.52
C TRP A 73 -0.64 -13.25 -18.93
N TRP A 74 -0.36 -14.31 -18.17
CA TRP A 74 -1.39 -15.02 -17.41
C TRP A 74 -2.03 -14.15 -16.32
N VAL A 75 -1.22 -13.38 -15.58
CA VAL A 75 -1.74 -12.42 -14.58
C VAL A 75 -2.65 -11.39 -15.25
N LEU A 76 -2.22 -10.82 -16.38
CA LEU A 76 -3.03 -9.87 -17.14
C LEU A 76 -4.33 -10.50 -17.63
N LEU A 77 -4.27 -11.71 -18.19
CA LEU A 77 -5.45 -12.43 -18.70
C LEU A 77 -6.44 -12.75 -17.59
N ILE A 78 -5.96 -13.22 -16.42
CA ILE A 78 -6.82 -13.54 -15.27
C ILE A 78 -7.55 -12.29 -14.79
N ILE A 79 -6.84 -11.16 -14.64
CA ILE A 79 -7.45 -9.92 -14.17
C ILE A 79 -8.39 -9.32 -15.21
N LEU A 80 -8.04 -9.39 -16.50
CA LEU A 80 -8.90 -8.95 -17.60
C LEU A 80 -10.21 -9.76 -17.64
N ALA A 81 -10.12 -11.08 -17.57
CA ALA A 81 -11.28 -11.96 -17.53
C ALA A 81 -12.14 -11.67 -16.30
N TYR A 82 -11.51 -11.46 -15.14
CA TYR A 82 -12.21 -11.07 -13.92
C TYR A 82 -12.94 -9.73 -14.07
N GLY A 83 -12.30 -8.68 -14.62
CA GLY A 83 -12.93 -7.38 -14.79
C GLY A 83 -14.10 -7.38 -15.76
N ILE A 84 -14.01 -8.15 -16.85
CA ILE A 84 -15.16 -8.36 -17.76
C ILE A 84 -16.31 -9.03 -17.01
N LEU A 85 -16.02 -10.08 -16.24
CA LEU A 85 -17.02 -10.80 -15.47
C LEU A 85 -17.64 -9.93 -14.37
N ASP A 86 -16.84 -9.09 -13.70
CA ASP A 86 -17.30 -8.19 -12.64
C ASP A 86 -18.25 -7.12 -13.20
N GLU A 87 -17.89 -6.43 -14.28
CA GLU A 87 -18.77 -5.44 -14.92
C GLU A 87 -20.05 -6.07 -15.48
N TRP A 88 -19.93 -7.27 -16.05
CA TRP A 88 -21.09 -8.02 -16.53
C TRP A 88 -22.00 -8.44 -15.37
N SER A 89 -21.44 -8.91 -14.24
CA SER A 89 -22.22 -9.34 -13.08
C SER A 89 -22.85 -8.16 -12.33
N GLN A 90 -22.18 -7.01 -12.29
CA GLN A 90 -22.73 -5.76 -11.74
C GLN A 90 -24.00 -5.32 -12.47
N GLY A 91 -24.12 -5.60 -13.77
CA GLY A 91 -25.31 -5.29 -14.57
C GLY A 91 -26.60 -5.98 -14.10
N TYR A 92 -26.49 -7.05 -13.29
CA TYR A 92 -27.64 -7.74 -12.68
C TYR A 92 -28.03 -7.18 -11.31
N VAL A 93 -27.27 -6.23 -10.76
CA VAL A 93 -27.56 -5.60 -9.46
C VAL A 93 -28.43 -4.36 -9.64
N ALA A 94 -29.59 -4.35 -8.98
CA ALA A 94 -30.48 -3.19 -8.99
C ALA A 94 -29.77 -1.94 -8.44
N GLY A 95 -29.76 -0.86 -9.23
CA GLY A 95 -29.10 0.40 -8.87
C GLY A 95 -27.62 0.49 -9.24
N ARG A 96 -27.09 -0.49 -9.97
CA ARG A 96 -25.79 -0.44 -10.66
C ARG A 96 -25.98 -0.52 -12.17
N SER A 97 -25.01 0.02 -12.90
CA SER A 97 -24.95 -0.04 -14.36
C SER A 97 -23.53 -0.38 -14.74
N SER A 98 -23.34 -1.33 -15.67
CA SER A 98 -22.03 -1.61 -16.24
C SER A 98 -21.51 -0.36 -16.97
N ASP A 99 -20.30 0.07 -16.66
CA ASP A 99 -19.64 1.21 -17.32
C ASP A 99 -18.33 0.75 -17.96
N ILE A 100 -18.25 0.88 -19.28
CA ILE A 100 -17.03 0.56 -20.04
C ILE A 100 -15.83 1.36 -19.51
N LEU A 101 -16.06 2.58 -19.00
CA LEU A 101 -14.98 3.39 -18.46
C LEU A 101 -14.44 2.85 -17.12
N ASP A 102 -15.23 2.11 -16.36
CA ASP A 102 -14.79 1.47 -15.13
C ASP A 102 -13.92 0.25 -15.47
N PHE A 103 -14.31 -0.54 -16.47
CA PHE A 103 -13.44 -1.57 -17.07
C PHE A 103 -12.12 -1.00 -17.62
N VAL A 104 -12.16 0.17 -18.28
CA VAL A 104 -10.94 0.82 -18.77
C VAL A 104 -10.04 1.24 -17.60
N ALA A 105 -10.63 1.73 -16.50
CA ALA A 105 -9.89 2.07 -15.29
C ALA A 105 -9.24 0.83 -14.65
N ASP A 106 -9.97 -0.29 -14.59
CA ASP A 106 -9.47 -1.59 -14.11
C ASP A 106 -8.27 -2.09 -14.91
N LEU A 107 -8.38 -2.03 -16.25
CA LEU A 107 -7.30 -2.40 -17.16
C LEU A 107 -6.09 -1.46 -17.00
N ALA A 108 -6.33 -0.15 -16.91
CA ALA A 108 -5.27 0.84 -16.71
C ALA A 108 -4.51 0.61 -15.38
N GLY A 109 -5.23 0.31 -14.29
CA GLY A 109 -4.63 -0.02 -12.99
C GLY A 109 -3.76 -1.28 -13.06
N THR A 110 -4.26 -2.31 -13.73
CA THR A 110 -3.56 -3.59 -13.94
C THR A 110 -2.27 -3.42 -14.74
N ILE A 111 -2.34 -2.72 -15.89
CA ILE A 111 -1.18 -2.46 -16.76
C ILE A 111 -0.16 -1.62 -16.02
N THR A 112 -0.60 -0.56 -15.35
CA THR A 112 0.28 0.31 -14.55
C THR A 112 1.02 -0.49 -13.48
N GLY A 113 0.31 -1.40 -12.79
CA GLY A 113 0.92 -2.32 -11.83
C GLY A 113 2.00 -3.19 -12.45
N LEU A 114 1.68 -3.91 -13.53
CA LEU A 114 2.66 -4.79 -14.17
C LEU A 114 3.90 -4.06 -14.69
N ILE A 115 3.74 -2.86 -15.26
CA ILE A 115 4.86 -2.00 -15.66
C ILE A 115 5.69 -1.63 -14.43
N LEU A 116 5.05 -1.19 -13.35
CA LEU A 116 5.72 -0.83 -12.10
C LEU A 116 6.52 -2.01 -11.52
N PHE A 117 5.94 -3.20 -11.52
CA PHE A 117 6.57 -4.41 -10.97
C PHE A 117 7.65 -4.99 -11.89
N SER A 118 7.77 -4.51 -13.13
CA SER A 118 8.91 -4.83 -14.00
C SER A 118 10.18 -4.08 -13.59
N VAL A 119 10.01 -2.90 -13.00
CA VAL A 119 11.11 -2.05 -12.53
C VAL A 119 11.47 -2.38 -11.07
N PHE A 120 10.46 -2.57 -10.22
CA PHE A 120 10.63 -2.71 -8.77
C PHE A 120 10.38 -4.13 -8.26
N THR A 121 11.14 -4.54 -7.23
CA THR A 121 10.87 -5.78 -6.47
C THR A 121 9.75 -5.55 -5.45
N PHE A 122 9.39 -6.59 -4.68
CA PHE A 122 8.28 -6.56 -3.72
C PHE A 122 8.24 -5.32 -2.80
N TRP A 123 9.34 -4.98 -2.12
CA TRP A 123 9.32 -3.90 -1.11
C TRP A 123 9.12 -2.51 -1.73
N PRO A 124 9.89 -2.07 -2.74
CA PRO A 124 9.66 -0.76 -3.34
C PRO A 124 8.34 -0.70 -4.11
N ALA A 125 7.91 -1.79 -4.75
CA ALA A 125 6.60 -1.86 -5.40
C ALA A 125 5.46 -1.68 -4.39
N GLY A 126 5.50 -2.41 -3.26
CA GLY A 126 4.49 -2.29 -2.21
C GLY A 126 4.47 -0.89 -1.59
N LEU A 127 5.63 -0.27 -1.42
CA LEU A 127 5.76 1.11 -0.95
C LEU A 127 5.03 2.09 -1.89
N LEU A 128 5.26 1.98 -3.20
CA LEU A 128 4.65 2.84 -4.21
C LEU A 128 3.14 2.62 -4.33
N VAL A 129 2.69 1.35 -4.30
CA VAL A 129 1.25 1.04 -4.26
C VAL A 129 0.59 1.63 -3.01
N THR A 130 1.22 1.49 -1.84
CA THR A 130 0.68 2.06 -0.58
C THR A 130 0.67 3.59 -0.63
N ALA A 131 1.71 4.24 -1.18
CA ALA A 131 1.72 5.69 -1.40
C ALA A 131 0.58 6.13 -2.32
N ALA A 132 0.34 5.41 -3.42
CA ALA A 132 -0.76 5.69 -4.33
C ALA A 132 -2.11 5.56 -3.63
N VAL A 133 -2.30 4.53 -2.80
CA VAL A 133 -3.52 4.36 -1.98
C VAL A 133 -3.73 5.54 -1.04
N ILE A 134 -2.70 5.91 -0.27
CA ILE A 134 -2.77 7.05 0.66
C ILE A 134 -3.12 8.33 -0.11
N PHE A 135 -2.43 8.58 -1.21
CA PHE A 135 -2.64 9.79 -2.01
C PHE A 135 -4.05 9.85 -2.60
N VAL A 136 -4.50 8.78 -3.27
CA VAL A 136 -5.82 8.72 -3.91
C VAL A 136 -6.92 8.84 -2.88
N MET A 137 -6.89 8.04 -1.80
CA MET A 137 -7.94 8.07 -0.79
C MET A 137 -8.03 9.40 -0.05
N THR A 138 -6.91 10.12 0.10
CA THR A 138 -6.89 11.44 0.76
C THR A 138 -7.28 12.57 -0.20
N ASN A 139 -6.84 12.52 -1.45
CA ASN A 139 -6.94 13.65 -2.38
C ASN A 139 -8.06 13.52 -3.42
N VAL A 140 -8.51 12.33 -3.79
CA VAL A 140 -9.53 12.17 -4.84
C VAL A 140 -10.97 12.38 -4.34
N ALA A 141 -11.24 12.18 -3.05
CA ALA A 141 -12.56 12.49 -2.49
C ALA A 141 -12.83 14.02 -2.47
N GLN A 142 -13.84 14.53 -3.17
CA GLN A 142 -14.16 15.98 -3.15
C GLN A 142 -14.44 16.56 -1.75
N LYS A 143 -14.99 15.76 -0.83
CA LYS A 143 -15.18 16.17 0.58
C LYS A 143 -14.29 15.37 1.53
N ASN A 144 -14.05 15.94 2.71
CA ASN A 144 -13.33 15.25 3.78
C ASN A 144 -14.14 14.04 4.26
N LEU A 145 -13.68 12.83 3.91
CA LEU A 145 -14.27 11.58 4.42
C LEU A 145 -14.31 11.56 5.95
N ALA A 146 -13.39 12.26 6.62
CA ALA A 146 -13.32 12.39 8.07
C ALA A 146 -14.57 13.04 8.69
N GLU A 147 -15.26 13.92 7.98
CA GLU A 147 -16.51 14.53 8.46
C GLU A 147 -17.67 13.53 8.40
N LEU A 148 -17.65 12.64 7.41
CA LEU A 148 -18.72 11.67 7.17
C LEU A 148 -18.53 10.38 7.97
N LEU A 149 -17.29 9.91 8.10
CA LEU A 149 -16.91 8.64 8.72
C LEU A 149 -15.60 8.82 9.52
N PRO A 150 -15.61 9.55 10.65
CA PRO A 150 -14.39 9.90 11.39
C PRO A 150 -13.60 8.68 11.86
N VAL A 151 -14.30 7.64 12.34
CA VAL A 151 -13.67 6.40 12.79
C VAL A 151 -12.99 5.65 11.63
N ALA A 152 -13.64 5.58 10.48
CA ALA A 152 -13.06 4.92 9.30
C ALA A 152 -11.86 5.69 8.75
N SER A 153 -11.94 7.03 8.71
CA SER A 153 -10.81 7.90 8.32
C SER A 153 -9.61 7.73 9.27
N ALA A 154 -9.86 7.76 10.58
CA ALA A 154 -8.85 7.56 11.60
C ALA A 154 -8.15 6.19 11.46
N ALA A 155 -8.95 5.12 11.31
CA ALA A 155 -8.42 3.77 11.13
C ALA A 155 -7.59 3.67 9.84
N PHE A 156 -8.08 4.23 8.72
CA PHE A 156 -7.34 4.26 7.46
C PHE A 156 -5.97 4.94 7.62
N HIS A 157 -5.93 6.16 8.16
CA HIS A 157 -4.68 6.91 8.34
C HIS A 157 -3.71 6.21 9.29
N LEU A 158 -4.21 5.61 10.38
CA LEU A 158 -3.40 4.84 11.33
C LEU A 158 -2.73 3.65 10.63
N PHE A 159 -3.50 2.77 9.99
CA PHE A 159 -2.97 1.55 9.39
C PHE A 159 -2.15 1.84 8.13
N ALA A 160 -2.58 2.77 7.28
CA ALA A 160 -1.90 3.07 6.03
C ALA A 160 -0.49 3.64 6.28
N TYR A 161 -0.34 4.60 7.20
CA TYR A 161 0.98 5.14 7.53
C TYR A 161 1.84 4.16 8.32
N ALA A 162 1.24 3.28 9.14
CA ALA A 162 1.99 2.20 9.78
C ALA A 162 2.58 1.23 8.75
N ILE A 163 1.77 0.76 7.80
CA ILE A 163 2.19 -0.14 6.71
C ILE A 163 3.25 0.55 5.84
N PHE A 164 2.99 1.79 5.42
CA PHE A 164 3.94 2.56 4.61
C PHE A 164 5.29 2.71 5.31
N THR A 165 5.29 3.04 6.61
CA THR A 165 6.51 3.16 7.42
C THR A 165 7.27 1.84 7.51
N MET A 166 6.57 0.71 7.71
CA MET A 166 7.20 -0.60 7.71
C MET A 166 7.84 -0.92 6.35
N LEU A 167 7.12 -0.69 5.25
CA LEU A 167 7.64 -0.90 3.89
C LEU A 167 8.84 0.00 3.57
N TRP A 168 8.80 1.26 4.03
CA TRP A 168 9.89 2.22 3.88
C TRP A 168 11.16 1.74 4.57
N VAL A 169 11.04 1.28 5.82
CA VAL A 169 12.17 0.71 6.56
C VAL A 169 12.74 -0.53 5.87
N GLN A 170 11.89 -1.41 5.32
CA GLN A 170 12.37 -2.55 4.53
C GLN A 170 13.10 -2.11 3.25
N CYS A 171 12.67 -1.01 2.62
CA CYS A 171 13.39 -0.42 1.49
C CYS A 171 14.74 0.18 1.91
N ILE A 172 14.82 0.89 3.04
CA ILE A 172 16.10 1.36 3.58
C ILE A 172 17.05 0.20 3.81
N ASP A 173 16.59 -0.87 4.44
CA ASP A 173 17.40 -2.06 4.70
C ASP A 173 17.87 -2.73 3.40
N LEU A 174 17.05 -2.70 2.35
CA LEU A 174 17.37 -3.24 1.03
C LEU A 174 18.44 -2.42 0.30
N PHE A 175 18.34 -1.08 0.31
CA PHE A 175 19.23 -0.19 -0.44
C PHE A 175 20.44 0.31 0.36
N SER A 176 20.40 0.23 1.69
CA SER A 176 21.47 0.69 2.59
C SER A 176 21.72 -0.32 3.71
N PRO A 177 22.19 -1.54 3.37
CA PRO A 177 22.51 -2.58 4.34
C PRO A 177 23.59 -2.07 5.31
N GLY A 178 23.27 -2.06 6.60
CA GLY A 178 24.18 -1.58 7.66
C GLY A 178 23.74 -0.28 8.36
N THR A 179 22.68 0.37 7.87
CA THR A 179 22.07 1.53 8.55
C THR A 179 21.26 1.15 9.78
N ARG A 180 20.91 -0.14 9.97
CA ARG A 180 20.13 -0.63 11.11
C ARG A 180 20.61 -0.05 12.46
N PRO A 181 19.72 0.08 13.46
CA PRO A 181 19.97 0.81 14.72
C PRO A 181 21.24 0.42 15.49
N ARG A 182 21.83 -0.74 15.18
CA ARG A 182 23.03 -1.32 15.81
C ARG A 182 24.28 -0.42 15.72
N ARG A 183 24.41 0.49 14.74
CA ARG A 183 25.64 1.29 14.54
C ARG A 183 25.50 2.80 14.74
N THR A 184 24.39 3.42 14.30
CA THR A 184 24.11 4.87 14.53
C THR A 184 22.61 5.16 14.66
N LYS A 185 22.06 4.96 15.86
CA LYS A 185 20.61 5.07 16.15
C LYS A 185 19.98 6.38 15.64
N ALA A 186 20.64 7.53 15.85
CA ALA A 186 20.10 8.84 15.44
C ALA A 186 20.04 9.03 13.90
N LYS A 187 21.07 8.57 13.16
CA LYS A 187 21.07 8.67 11.68
C LYS A 187 19.99 7.78 11.08
N TRP A 188 19.83 6.56 11.60
CA TRP A 188 18.80 5.63 11.16
C TRP A 188 17.39 6.15 11.44
N VAL A 189 17.12 6.66 12.66
CA VAL A 189 15.80 7.22 13.01
C VAL A 189 15.41 8.35 12.05
N LYS A 190 16.34 9.27 11.74
CA LYS A 190 16.08 10.34 10.76
C LYS A 190 15.72 9.78 9.38
N ALA A 191 16.46 8.78 8.90
CA ALA A 191 16.15 8.14 7.61
C ALA A 191 14.80 7.42 7.64
N ALA A 192 14.49 6.69 8.72
CA ALA A 192 13.24 5.95 8.89
C ALA A 192 12.01 6.88 8.95
N LEU A 193 12.14 8.08 9.51
CA LEU A 193 11.08 9.08 9.55
C LEU A 193 10.94 9.85 8.23
N ALA A 194 12.02 10.04 7.48
CA ALA A 194 12.03 10.92 6.30
C ALA A 194 10.98 10.54 5.25
N GLY A 195 10.94 9.28 4.80
CA GLY A 195 10.00 8.84 3.76
C GLY A 195 8.53 9.07 4.12
N PRO A 196 8.04 8.54 5.26
CA PRO A 196 6.65 8.73 5.68
C PRO A 196 6.27 10.18 5.94
N VAL A 197 7.18 10.99 6.50
CA VAL A 197 6.95 12.43 6.72
C VAL A 197 6.86 13.17 5.39
N VAL A 198 7.76 12.90 4.44
CA VAL A 198 7.71 13.51 3.09
C VAL A 198 6.39 13.15 2.38
N LEU A 199 5.95 11.89 2.46
CA LEU A 199 4.66 11.49 1.91
C LEU A 199 3.51 12.26 2.56
N LEU A 200 3.49 12.33 3.90
CA LEU A 200 2.45 13.05 4.65
C LEU A 200 2.37 14.52 4.25
N LEU A 201 3.52 15.20 4.21
CA LEU A 201 3.59 16.61 3.82
C LEU A 201 3.13 16.82 2.37
N THR A 202 3.55 15.93 1.46
CA THR A 202 3.15 16.00 0.04
C THR A 202 1.64 15.82 -0.12
N VAL A 203 1.08 14.81 0.55
CA VAL A 203 -0.36 14.52 0.50
C VAL A 203 -1.16 15.70 1.05
N LYS A 204 -0.76 16.26 2.20
CA LYS A 204 -1.44 17.41 2.81
C LYS A 204 -1.28 18.69 2.01
N LEU A 205 -0.10 18.94 1.44
CA LEU A 205 0.12 20.07 0.53
C LEU A 205 -0.83 20.00 -0.67
N PHE A 206 -0.98 18.81 -1.26
CA PHE A 206 -1.90 18.62 -2.38
C PHE A 206 -3.37 18.80 -1.95
N SER A 207 -3.75 18.36 -0.75
CA SER A 207 -5.10 18.62 -0.21
C SER A 207 -5.39 20.13 -0.09
N VAL A 208 -4.41 20.91 0.34
CA VAL A 208 -4.53 22.39 0.41
C VAL A 208 -4.65 23.00 -0.98
N ILE A 209 -3.85 22.55 -1.96
CA ILE A 209 -3.94 23.02 -3.35
C ILE A 209 -5.33 22.72 -3.96
N LEU A 210 -5.93 21.59 -3.59
CA LEU A 210 -7.30 21.21 -3.98
C LEU A 210 -8.39 21.94 -3.19
N GLY A 211 -8.04 22.87 -2.29
CA GLY A 211 -8.99 23.67 -1.51
C GLY A 211 -9.71 22.90 -0.41
N LYS A 212 -9.18 21.75 0.04
CA LYS A 212 -9.78 20.99 1.15
C LYS A 212 -9.39 21.55 2.50
N GLU A 213 -10.29 21.43 3.47
CA GLU A 213 -9.98 21.81 4.85
C GLU A 213 -8.88 20.93 5.44
N PHE A 214 -8.07 21.54 6.31
CA PHE A 214 -6.94 20.86 6.92
C PHE A 214 -7.41 19.97 8.09
N ALA A 215 -7.64 18.69 7.81
CA ALA A 215 -7.99 17.70 8.84
C ALA A 215 -6.81 17.44 9.80
N LEU A 216 -6.75 18.22 10.89
CA LEU A 216 -5.76 18.09 11.97
C LEU A 216 -5.78 16.71 12.66
N PRO A 217 -6.95 16.10 12.96
CA PRO A 217 -6.98 14.78 13.61
C PRO A 217 -6.29 13.70 12.79
N ASP A 218 -6.57 13.64 11.49
CA ASP A 218 -5.96 12.65 10.59
C ASP A 218 -4.44 12.82 10.53
N MET A 219 -3.95 14.07 10.49
CA MET A 219 -2.52 14.35 10.49
C MET A 219 -1.85 13.87 11.79
N ALA A 220 -2.46 14.16 12.94
CA ALA A 220 -1.95 13.73 14.24
C ALA A 220 -1.89 12.20 14.33
N ILE A 221 -2.93 11.51 13.84
CA ILE A 221 -3.00 10.04 13.79
C ILE A 221 -1.90 9.48 12.88
N SER A 222 -1.69 10.05 11.69
CA SER A 222 -0.61 9.64 10.79
C SER A 222 0.77 9.82 11.44
N ILE A 223 1.04 10.95 12.10
CA ILE A 223 2.30 11.18 12.82
C ILE A 223 2.47 10.15 13.94
N GLY A 224 1.42 9.92 14.74
CA GLY A 224 1.42 8.92 15.80
C GLY A 224 1.76 7.52 15.27
N ALA A 225 1.17 7.11 14.15
CA ALA A 225 1.44 5.83 13.50
C ALA A 225 2.92 5.70 13.08
N ILE A 226 3.46 6.73 12.43
CA ILE A 226 4.86 6.78 11.96
C ILE A 226 5.81 6.62 13.16
N VAL A 227 5.61 7.43 14.20
CA VAL A 227 6.46 7.43 15.39
C VAL A 227 6.37 6.09 16.12
N ALA A 228 5.17 5.54 16.29
CA ALA A 228 4.95 4.27 16.96
C ALA A 228 5.69 3.11 16.27
N VAL A 229 5.63 3.03 14.93
CA VAL A 229 6.34 1.98 14.18
C VAL A 229 7.85 2.13 14.32
N VAL A 230 8.39 3.35 14.15
CA VAL A 230 9.85 3.58 14.28
C VAL A 230 10.34 3.29 15.71
N ALA A 231 9.55 3.67 16.72
CA ALA A 231 9.85 3.38 18.12
C ALA A 231 9.83 1.87 18.41
N ALA A 232 8.81 1.14 17.94
CA ALA A 232 8.72 -0.30 18.11
C ALA A 232 9.93 -1.03 17.49
N ILE A 233 10.35 -0.63 16.28
CA ILE A 233 11.54 -1.19 15.63
C ILE A 233 12.80 -0.90 16.46
N CYS A 234 12.95 0.34 16.97
CA CYS A 234 14.08 0.71 17.83
C CYS A 234 14.13 -0.09 19.13
N LEU A 235 12.98 -0.39 19.74
CA LEU A 235 12.87 -1.16 20.99
C LEU A 235 13.14 -2.64 20.76
N SER A 236 12.77 -3.18 19.59
CA SER A 236 12.99 -4.60 19.26
C SER A 236 14.41 -4.95 18.80
N ALA A 237 15.27 -3.95 18.55
CA ALA A 237 16.65 -4.18 18.13
C ALA A 237 17.49 -4.72 19.31
N PRO A 238 18.17 -5.89 19.17
CA PRO A 238 18.92 -6.47 20.27
C PRO A 238 20.07 -5.56 20.72
N PHE A 239 20.03 -5.18 22.00
CA PHE A 239 21.10 -4.48 22.72
C PHE A 239 22.25 -5.46 23.05
N ASN A 240 23.00 -5.97 22.05
CA ASN A 240 24.20 -6.73 22.37
C ASN A 240 25.38 -5.78 22.63
N LYS A 241 25.47 -5.31 23.88
CA LYS A 241 26.63 -4.61 24.44
C LYS A 241 27.37 -5.58 25.35
N THR A 242 28.04 -6.61 24.81
CA THR A 242 29.13 -7.39 25.46
C THR A 242 29.51 -8.60 24.59
N GLN A 243 30.40 -8.42 23.60
CA GLN A 243 31.25 -9.53 23.12
C GLN A 243 32.66 -9.07 22.70
N ASP A 244 32.91 -7.76 22.56
CA ASP A 244 34.27 -7.25 22.26
C ASP A 244 35.20 -7.14 23.48
N LEU A 245 34.76 -7.43 24.71
CA LEU A 245 35.60 -7.33 25.92
C LEU A 245 36.12 -8.68 26.47
N GLN A 246 35.70 -9.82 25.91
CA GLN A 246 36.19 -11.14 26.35
C GLN A 246 37.20 -11.80 25.39
N GLY A 247 37.45 -11.22 24.20
CA GLY A 247 38.45 -11.72 23.26
C GLY A 247 39.88 -11.22 23.51
N GLN A 248 40.09 -10.28 24.44
CA GLN A 248 41.42 -9.73 24.77
C GLN A 248 42.03 -10.28 26.07
N ASN A 249 41.31 -11.12 26.83
CA ASN A 249 41.77 -11.60 28.15
C ASN A 249 42.04 -13.11 28.22
N SER A 250 42.22 -13.79 27.09
CA SER A 250 42.66 -15.19 27.06
C SER A 250 43.96 -15.32 26.25
N GLY A 251 45.02 -14.70 26.75
CA GLY A 251 46.40 -15.14 26.55
C GLY A 251 46.96 -15.50 27.93
N PRO A 252 47.49 -16.71 28.08
CA PRO A 252 48.93 -16.83 28.27
C PRO A 252 49.62 -17.59 27.15
#